data_AF-A0A812LTA2-F1
#
_entry.id   AF-A0A812LTA2-F1
#
_cell.length_a   1.000
_cell.length_b   1.000
_cell.length_c   1.000
_cell.angle_alpha   90.00
_cell.angle_beta   90.00
_cell.angle_gamma   90.00
#
_symmetry.space_group_name_H-M   'P 1'
#
loop_
_entity.id
_entity.type
_entity.pdbx_description
1 polymer ?
#
loop_
_entity_poly.entity_id
_entity_poly.type
_entity_poly.pdbx_seq_one_letter_code
_entity_poly.pdbx_strand_id
1 'polypeptide(L)'
;LLCCILPVDHYAITSEQINLTVQAACWEIVQSFKKLGEVARLFFYVAGFRGDWKALKQVFNFDRYADRDEVCWKCSATKGLRDVAYAFTDTRECARFWEDLHTQCPWKYLPAYATLPGFEISAIVPDLLHVWHLGVGRDVLGSSLAIMLSNRVFGPGSAMNKLMEATNRLRRFASSSGYSLRLKKLTKNKLNLKQRCYPELKSSGFDTFIVPADVIACLWASNHFLSIWTNAGRWLSPAEHANVKEAGEIFMQAYCALAKKAARDQVRLYKVRPKLHLLHHLVRQETRKNPHYFATWMDEDGLKKLMKVLKLSDARSADKRLLQRWLLGLPDTWKQVRAAKKHSGSGFF
;
A
#
# COMPACT_ATOMS: atom_id res chain seq x y z
N LEU A 1 -11.51 15.14 12.72
CA LEU A 1 -11.38 14.69 11.33
C LEU A 1 -11.60 15.92 10.45
N LEU A 2 -10.57 16.36 9.73
CA LEU A 2 -10.67 17.44 8.76
C LEU A 2 -10.83 16.82 7.37
N CYS A 3 -11.81 17.27 6.58
CA CYS A 3 -12.04 16.80 5.23
C CYS A 3 -11.87 17.99 4.28
N CYS A 4 -11.00 17.83 3.28
CA CYS A 4 -10.82 18.80 2.20
C CYS A 4 -11.12 18.08 0.88
N ILE A 5 -12.01 18.65 0.07
CA ILE A 5 -12.36 18.14 -1.26
C ILE A 5 -11.90 19.18 -2.27
N LEU A 6 -11.07 18.76 -3.21
CA LEU A 6 -10.50 19.62 -4.24
C LEU A 6 -10.97 19.14 -5.63
N PRO A 7 -11.74 19.96 -6.36
CA PRO A 7 -12.18 19.60 -7.71
C PRO A 7 -10.98 19.51 -8.66
N VAL A 8 -10.92 18.42 -9.44
CA VAL A 8 -9.74 18.07 -10.27
C VAL A 8 -9.55 19.05 -11.43
N ASP A 9 -10.63 19.58 -11.97
CA ASP A 9 -10.67 20.62 -13.01
C ASP A 9 -10.13 21.97 -12.52
N HIS A 10 -9.98 22.16 -11.21
CA HIS A 10 -9.38 23.36 -10.61
C HIS A 10 -7.93 23.13 -10.16
N TYR A 11 -7.29 22.04 -10.60
CA TYR A 11 -5.88 21.81 -10.27
C TYR A 11 -4.98 22.74 -11.08
N ALA A 12 -4.29 23.64 -10.38
CA ALA A 12 -3.17 24.39 -10.92
C ALA A 12 -1.90 23.54 -10.79
N ILE A 13 -1.36 23.05 -11.91
CA ILE A 13 -0.18 22.19 -11.95
C ILE A 13 0.97 22.91 -12.66
N THR A 14 2.15 22.96 -12.05
CA THR A 14 3.34 23.58 -12.65
C THR A 14 3.94 22.71 -13.77
N SER A 15 4.86 23.26 -14.57
CA SER A 15 5.64 22.50 -15.55
C SER A 15 6.42 21.33 -14.92
N GLU A 16 6.80 21.46 -13.65
CA GLU A 16 7.48 20.44 -12.86
C GLU A 16 6.52 19.42 -12.20
N GLN A 17 5.23 19.44 -12.58
CA GLN A 17 4.19 18.52 -12.09
C GLN A 17 3.83 18.70 -10.60
N ILE A 18 4.02 19.90 -10.06
CA ILE A 18 3.62 20.25 -8.68
C ILE A 18 2.19 20.75 -8.69
N ASN A 19 1.36 20.17 -7.84
CA ASN A 19 -0.04 20.56 -7.71
C ASN A 19 -0.18 21.70 -6.68
N LEU A 20 -0.19 22.94 -7.15
CA LEU A 20 -0.29 24.13 -6.31
C LEU A 20 -1.61 24.18 -5.53
N THR A 21 -2.71 23.68 -6.10
CA THR A 21 -4.01 23.60 -5.43
C THR A 21 -3.94 22.69 -4.19
N VAL A 22 -3.30 21.52 -4.32
CA VAL A 22 -3.08 20.60 -3.19
C VAL A 22 -2.15 21.22 -2.15
N GLN A 23 -1.07 21.88 -2.58
CA GLN A 23 -0.12 22.52 -1.66
C GLN A 23 -0.76 23.66 -0.86
N ALA A 24 -1.59 24.49 -1.50
CA ALA A 24 -2.37 25.54 -0.84
C ALA A 24 -3.33 24.94 0.21
N ALA A 25 -4.04 23.86 -0.13
CA ALA A 25 -4.90 23.16 0.82
C ALA A 25 -4.10 22.58 2.00
N CYS A 26 -2.96 21.94 1.75
CA CYS A 26 -2.08 21.43 2.81
C CYS A 26 -1.54 22.56 3.70
N TRP A 27 -1.24 23.72 3.14
CA TRP A 27 -0.84 24.91 3.89
C TRP A 27 -1.92 25.36 4.87
N GLU A 28 -3.15 25.52 4.41
CA GLU A 28 -4.28 25.91 5.27
C GLU A 28 -4.54 24.90 6.40
N ILE A 29 -4.38 23.60 6.11
CA ILE A 29 -4.47 22.54 7.13
C ILE A 29 -3.38 22.73 8.19
N VAL A 30 -2.14 22.95 7.78
CA VAL A 30 -1.01 23.16 8.70
C VAL A 30 -1.19 24.42 9.55
N GLN A 31 -1.60 25.53 8.93
CA GLN A 31 -1.86 26.79 9.66
C GLN A 31 -3.00 26.62 10.66
N SER A 32 -4.05 25.88 10.29
CA SER A 32 -5.14 25.55 11.21
C SER A 32 -4.67 24.77 12.43
N PHE A 33 -3.77 23.79 12.26
CA PHE A 33 -3.18 23.06 13.39
C PHE A 33 -2.29 23.93 14.28
N LYS A 34 -1.47 24.80 13.68
CA LYS A 34 -0.62 25.75 14.43
C LYS A 34 -1.46 26.68 15.28
N LYS A 35 -2.47 27.32 14.67
CA LYS A 35 -3.42 28.19 15.36
C LYS A 35 -4.19 27.46 16.47
N LEU A 36 -4.64 26.22 16.22
CA LEU A 36 -5.30 25.42 17.24
C LEU A 36 -4.37 25.13 18.43
N GLY A 37 -3.09 24.84 18.16
CA GLY A 37 -2.09 24.62 19.20
C GLY A 37 -1.89 25.84 20.09
N GLU A 38 -1.80 27.02 19.48
CA GLU A 38 -1.68 28.31 20.18
C GLU A 38 -2.91 28.63 21.03
N VAL A 39 -4.12 28.56 20.43
CA VAL A 39 -5.37 28.95 21.08
C VAL A 39 -5.76 27.98 22.19
N ALA A 40 -5.66 26.67 21.92
CA ALA A 40 -6.07 25.64 22.88
C ALA A 40 -4.94 25.20 23.81
N ARG A 41 -3.72 25.76 23.66
CA ARG A 41 -2.50 25.34 24.38
C ARG A 41 -2.24 23.83 24.27
N LEU A 42 -2.47 23.30 23.07
CA LEU A 42 -2.30 21.87 22.77
C LEU A 42 -0.96 21.63 22.09
N PHE A 43 -0.27 20.59 22.55
CA PHE A 43 0.91 20.06 21.86
C PHE A 43 0.48 18.93 20.92
N PHE A 44 0.83 19.07 19.64
CA PHE A 44 0.59 18.05 18.63
C PHE A 44 1.91 17.41 18.22
N TYR A 45 1.88 16.09 17.99
CA TYR A 45 2.98 15.36 17.38
C TYR A 45 2.50 14.61 16.14
N VAL A 46 3.31 14.63 15.09
CA VAL A 46 3.02 13.92 13.84
C VAL A 46 3.32 12.44 14.02
N ALA A 47 2.29 11.64 14.27
CA ALA A 47 2.45 10.18 14.43
C ALA A 47 2.86 9.47 13.12
N GLY A 48 2.52 10.05 11.96
CA GLY A 48 2.91 9.56 10.64
C GLY A 48 1.97 10.03 9.54
N PHE A 49 2.49 10.04 8.31
CA PHE A 49 1.71 10.22 7.08
C PHE A 49 1.58 8.89 6.36
N ARG A 50 0.37 8.62 5.89
CA ARG A 50 0.05 7.44 5.09
C ARG A 50 -0.84 7.85 3.93
N GLY A 51 -0.74 7.12 2.84
CA GLY A 51 -1.48 7.38 1.61
C GLY A 51 -0.96 6.48 0.50
N ASP A 52 -1.73 6.36 -0.57
CA ASP A 52 -1.18 5.82 -1.79
C ASP A 52 0.00 6.69 -2.27
N TRP A 53 0.90 6.10 -3.05
CA TRP A 53 2.11 6.80 -3.48
C TRP A 53 1.81 8.04 -4.34
N LYS A 54 0.75 8.03 -5.15
CA LYS A 54 0.37 9.20 -5.96
C LYS A 54 -0.06 10.35 -5.07
N ALA A 55 -0.85 10.09 -4.03
CA ALA A 55 -1.26 11.06 -3.04
C ALA A 55 -0.05 11.60 -2.27
N LEU A 56 0.84 10.73 -1.78
CA LEU A 56 2.06 11.14 -1.08
C LEU A 56 2.96 12.00 -1.97
N LYS A 57 3.13 11.64 -3.25
CA LYS A 57 3.89 12.45 -4.21
C LYS A 57 3.34 13.88 -4.31
N GLN A 58 2.02 14.01 -4.46
CA GLN A 58 1.38 15.32 -4.63
C GLN A 58 1.46 16.17 -3.36
N VAL A 59 1.29 15.54 -2.20
CA VAL A 59 1.29 16.20 -0.89
C VAL A 59 2.70 16.62 -0.46
N PHE A 60 3.73 15.82 -0.77
CA PHE A 60 5.11 16.09 -0.36
C PHE A 60 6.00 16.64 -1.48
N ASN A 61 5.45 16.91 -2.66
CA ASN A 61 6.20 17.38 -3.84
C ASN A 61 7.38 16.46 -4.20
N PHE A 62 7.20 15.14 -4.08
CA PHE A 62 8.29 14.21 -4.33
C PHE A 62 8.79 14.29 -5.78
N ASP A 63 10.09 14.51 -5.93
CA ASP A 63 10.80 14.54 -7.21
C ASP A 63 11.13 13.13 -7.72
N ARG A 64 11.29 12.17 -6.80
CA ARG A 64 11.54 10.74 -7.02
C ARG A 64 10.25 9.92 -6.89
N TYR A 65 9.89 9.17 -7.94
CA TYR A 65 8.67 8.36 -7.98
C TYR A 65 8.72 7.26 -9.04
N ALA A 66 7.78 6.31 -8.96
CA ALA A 66 7.78 5.06 -9.73
C ALA A 66 7.98 5.19 -11.26
N ASP A 67 7.55 6.29 -11.89
CA ASP A 67 7.67 6.46 -13.35
C ASP A 67 9.04 7.03 -13.78
N ARG A 68 9.84 7.57 -12.85
CA ARG A 68 11.21 8.04 -13.11
C ARG A 68 12.24 6.94 -12.91
N ASP A 69 13.50 7.22 -13.23
CA ASP A 69 14.61 6.31 -12.93
C ASP A 69 14.83 6.21 -11.42
N GLU A 70 14.82 7.35 -10.71
CA GLU A 70 14.84 7.38 -9.24
C GLU A 70 13.46 7.04 -8.69
N VAL A 71 13.36 5.91 -8.01
CA VAL A 71 12.08 5.29 -7.67
C VAL A 71 11.71 5.43 -6.20
N CYS A 72 12.51 6.07 -5.35
CA CYS A 72 12.22 6.13 -3.92
C CYS A 72 12.41 7.53 -3.35
N TRP A 73 11.52 7.97 -2.48
CA TRP A 73 11.69 9.21 -1.72
C TRP A 73 12.51 9.02 -0.44
N LYS A 74 12.76 7.76 -0.04
CA LYS A 74 13.48 7.44 1.20
C LYS A 74 14.98 7.27 0.97
N CYS A 75 15.40 6.92 -0.24
CA CYS A 75 16.81 6.66 -0.59
C CYS A 75 17.04 6.87 -2.09
N SER A 76 18.27 6.72 -2.58
CA SER A 76 18.61 6.90 -4.00
C SER A 76 18.41 5.66 -4.87
N ALA A 77 17.52 4.74 -4.50
CA ALA A 77 17.24 3.57 -5.34
C ALA A 77 16.70 3.98 -6.72
N THR A 78 17.24 3.37 -7.77
CA THR A 78 16.90 3.63 -9.18
C THR A 78 16.39 2.38 -9.89
N LYS A 79 15.92 2.50 -11.14
CA LYS A 79 15.63 1.34 -12.01
C LYS A 79 16.90 0.66 -12.53
N GLY A 80 18.09 1.18 -12.20
CA GLY A 80 19.38 0.69 -12.66
C GLY A 80 19.68 1.05 -14.11
N LEU A 81 19.01 2.06 -14.69
CA LEU A 81 19.24 2.46 -16.09
C LEU A 81 20.58 3.18 -16.28
N ARG A 82 20.99 3.97 -15.29
CA ARG A 82 22.24 4.75 -15.30
C ARG A 82 23.34 4.09 -14.48
N ASP A 83 23.01 3.64 -13.27
CA ASP A 83 23.95 2.98 -12.35
C ASP A 83 23.26 1.78 -11.70
N VAL A 84 23.74 0.58 -12.03
CA VAL A 84 23.23 -0.68 -11.51
C VAL A 84 23.52 -0.87 -10.01
N ALA A 85 24.50 -0.15 -9.44
CA ALA A 85 24.80 -0.19 -8.01
C ALA A 85 23.65 0.37 -7.15
N TYR A 86 22.80 1.22 -7.74
CA TYR A 86 21.61 1.76 -7.11
C TYR A 86 20.32 1.06 -7.54
N ALA A 87 20.39 -0.01 -8.34
CA ALA A 87 19.19 -0.69 -8.82
C ALA A 87 18.33 -1.18 -7.64
N PHE A 88 17.05 -0.81 -7.62
CA PHE A 88 16.11 -1.15 -6.53
C PHE A 88 15.90 -2.67 -6.36
N THR A 89 16.34 -3.46 -7.34
CA THR A 89 16.33 -4.92 -7.36
C THR A 89 17.54 -5.53 -6.67
N ASP A 90 18.52 -4.74 -6.22
CA ASP A 90 19.60 -5.21 -5.37
C ASP A 90 19.05 -5.51 -3.97
N THR A 91 18.96 -6.80 -3.65
CA THR A 91 18.41 -7.29 -2.39
C THR A 91 19.49 -7.58 -1.35
N ARG A 92 20.75 -7.24 -1.61
CA ARG A 92 21.85 -7.44 -0.65
C ARG A 92 21.73 -6.49 0.52
N GLU A 93 22.28 -6.90 1.66
CA GLU A 93 22.27 -6.07 2.87
C GLU A 93 23.03 -4.76 2.66
N CYS A 94 24.14 -4.83 1.92
CA CYS A 94 25.03 -3.74 1.54
C CYS A 94 24.66 -3.02 0.23
N ALA A 95 23.41 -3.11 -0.24
CA ALA A 95 22.99 -2.36 -1.42
C ALA A 95 23.20 -0.85 -1.20
N ARG A 96 23.78 -0.17 -2.19
CA ARG A 96 24.34 1.19 -2.02
C ARG A 96 23.31 2.25 -1.61
N PHE A 97 22.06 2.12 -2.07
CA PHE A 97 20.97 3.00 -1.66
C PHE A 97 20.61 2.90 -0.17
N TRP A 98 21.14 1.93 0.59
CA TRP A 98 20.95 1.94 2.05
C TRP A 98 21.82 2.97 2.76
N GLU A 99 22.98 3.32 2.17
CA GLU A 99 23.92 4.29 2.74
C GLU A 99 23.34 5.71 2.81
N ASP A 100 22.38 6.01 1.94
CA ASP A 100 21.78 7.34 1.82
C ASP A 100 20.33 7.43 2.32
N LEU A 101 19.89 6.44 3.11
CA LEU A 101 18.54 6.40 3.68
C LEU A 101 18.23 7.68 4.48
N HIS A 102 17.24 8.44 4.02
CA HIS A 102 16.80 9.74 4.54
C HIS A 102 17.85 10.85 4.55
N THR A 103 19.00 10.67 3.90
CA THR A 103 20.07 11.68 3.87
C THR A 103 19.78 12.79 2.85
N GLN A 104 19.09 12.45 1.76
CA GLN A 104 18.76 13.39 0.69
C GLN A 104 17.36 13.96 0.83
N CYS A 105 17.23 15.27 0.57
CA CYS A 105 15.94 15.93 0.46
C CYS A 105 15.14 15.35 -0.72
N PRO A 106 13.94 14.79 -0.52
CA PRO A 106 13.18 14.13 -1.59
C PRO A 106 12.23 15.09 -2.34
N TRP A 107 12.39 16.39 -2.18
CA TRP A 107 11.59 17.40 -2.85
C TRP A 107 12.45 18.61 -3.19
N LYS A 108 12.14 19.22 -4.33
CA LYS A 108 12.73 20.51 -4.72
C LYS A 108 12.08 21.69 -3.99
N TYR A 109 10.80 21.58 -3.63
CA TYR A 109 10.04 22.61 -2.94
C TYR A 109 9.50 22.06 -1.63
N LEU A 110 9.78 22.77 -0.55
CA LEU A 110 9.39 22.37 0.80
C LEU A 110 7.86 22.22 0.89
N PRO A 111 7.33 21.01 1.12
CA PRO A 111 5.89 20.80 1.22
C PRO A 111 5.36 21.36 2.54
N ALA A 112 4.10 21.80 2.54
CA ALA A 112 3.50 22.44 3.72
C ALA A 112 3.63 21.58 5.00
N TYR A 113 3.39 20.27 4.91
CA TYR A 113 3.49 19.36 6.06
C TYR A 113 4.90 19.21 6.62
N ALA A 114 5.95 19.48 5.84
CA ALA A 114 7.31 19.48 6.36
C ALA A 114 7.59 20.66 7.30
N THR A 115 6.69 21.65 7.37
CA THR A 115 6.78 22.79 8.29
C THR A 115 6.08 22.55 9.63
N LEU A 116 5.53 21.35 9.85
CA LEU A 116 4.96 20.95 11.13
C LEU A 116 6.07 20.70 12.16
N PRO A 117 5.93 21.18 13.41
CA PRO A 117 6.87 20.85 14.47
C PRO A 117 7.03 19.34 14.66
N GLY A 118 8.27 18.87 14.77
CA GLY A 118 8.57 17.44 14.92
C GLY A 118 8.38 16.61 13.66
N PHE A 119 8.21 17.23 12.50
CA PHE A 119 8.18 16.52 11.23
C PHE A 119 9.55 15.88 10.92
N GLU A 120 9.51 14.63 10.52
CA GLU A 120 10.66 13.92 9.95
C GLU A 120 10.22 13.16 8.69
N ILE A 121 11.12 13.00 7.71
CA ILE A 121 10.86 12.18 6.51
C ILE A 121 10.50 10.73 6.91
N SER A 122 11.08 10.24 8.01
CA SER A 122 10.81 8.93 8.60
C SER A 122 9.32 8.73 8.98
N ALA A 123 8.59 9.83 9.20
CA ALA A 123 7.17 9.82 9.51
C ALA A 123 6.30 9.47 8.29
N ILE A 124 6.83 9.54 7.07
CA ILE A 124 6.12 9.14 5.84
C ILE A 124 6.26 7.63 5.66
N VAL A 125 5.17 6.91 5.93
CA VAL A 125 5.14 5.44 5.94
C VAL A 125 4.58 4.93 4.60
N PRO A 126 5.30 4.04 3.89
CA PRO A 126 4.74 3.37 2.73
C PRO A 126 3.48 2.59 3.10
N ASP A 127 2.40 2.79 2.36
CA ASP A 127 1.14 2.11 2.65
C ASP A 127 1.18 0.62 2.28
N LEU A 128 1.06 -0.26 3.28
CA LEU A 128 1.07 -1.70 3.10
C LEU A 128 -0.04 -2.20 2.17
N LEU A 129 -1.22 -1.55 2.17
CA LEU A 129 -2.31 -1.92 1.25
C LEU A 129 -1.85 -1.79 -0.21
N HIS A 130 -1.29 -0.64 -0.59
CA HIS A 130 -0.86 -0.38 -1.95
C HIS A 130 0.47 -1.07 -2.31
N VAL A 131 1.39 -1.20 -1.36
CA VAL A 131 2.69 -1.84 -1.55
C VAL A 131 2.53 -3.34 -1.73
N TRP A 132 1.84 -4.02 -0.81
CA TRP A 132 1.65 -5.47 -0.84
C TRP A 132 0.35 -5.85 -1.54
N HIS A 133 -0.80 -5.61 -0.91
CA HIS A 133 -2.08 -6.22 -1.29
C HIS A 133 -2.62 -5.77 -2.65
N LEU A 134 -2.34 -4.53 -3.08
CA LEU A 134 -2.65 -4.00 -4.42
C LEU A 134 -1.39 -3.86 -5.29
N GLY A 135 -0.27 -4.40 -4.84
CA GLY A 135 1.04 -4.33 -5.49
C GLY A 135 1.67 -5.70 -5.59
N VAL A 136 2.77 -5.90 -4.86
CA VAL A 136 3.63 -7.09 -4.94
C VAL A 136 2.85 -8.39 -4.75
N GLY A 137 1.92 -8.45 -3.79
CA GLY A 137 1.11 -9.63 -3.51
C GLY A 137 0.28 -10.08 -4.71
N ARG A 138 -0.24 -9.15 -5.53
CA ARG A 138 -0.97 -9.52 -6.76
C ARG A 138 -0.08 -10.12 -7.83
N ASP A 139 1.14 -9.59 -7.97
CA ASP A 139 2.13 -10.09 -8.94
C ASP A 139 2.61 -11.49 -8.52
N VAL A 140 2.91 -11.70 -7.24
CA VAL A 140 3.30 -13.01 -6.67
C VAL A 140 2.17 -14.04 -6.85
N LEU A 141 0.96 -13.74 -6.37
CA LEU A 141 -0.17 -14.68 -6.45
C LEU A 141 -0.59 -14.97 -7.89
N GLY A 142 -0.56 -13.96 -8.76
CA GLY A 142 -0.82 -14.14 -10.19
C GLY A 142 0.16 -15.11 -10.83
N SER A 143 1.46 -14.95 -10.54
CA SER A 143 2.53 -15.84 -11.02
C SER A 143 2.35 -17.26 -10.51
N SER A 144 2.14 -17.42 -9.19
CA SER A 144 1.99 -18.73 -8.56
C SER A 144 0.78 -19.50 -9.10
N LEU A 145 -0.38 -18.84 -9.26
CA LEU A 145 -1.55 -19.45 -9.85
C LEU A 145 -1.32 -19.84 -11.33
N ALA A 146 -0.60 -19.04 -12.11
CA ALA A 146 -0.25 -19.37 -13.48
C ALA A 146 0.62 -20.64 -13.57
N ILE A 147 1.58 -20.80 -12.65
CA ILE A 147 2.42 -22.00 -12.54
C ILE A 147 1.56 -23.21 -12.18
N MET A 148 0.73 -23.11 -11.13
CA MET A 148 -0.14 -24.21 -10.68
C MET A 148 -1.11 -24.67 -11.79
N LEU A 149 -1.66 -23.74 -12.57
CA LEU A 149 -2.51 -24.04 -13.74
C LEU A 149 -1.73 -24.81 -14.83
N SER A 150 -0.47 -24.44 -15.04
CA SER A 150 0.42 -25.07 -16.05
C SER A 150 0.85 -26.47 -15.61
N ASN A 151 1.17 -26.64 -14.32
CA ASN A 151 1.62 -27.90 -13.72
C ASN A 151 0.47 -28.87 -13.34
N ARG A 152 -0.75 -28.65 -13.85
CA ARG A 152 -1.91 -29.54 -13.66
C ARG A 152 -2.30 -29.78 -12.18
N VAL A 153 -1.98 -28.86 -11.27
CA VAL A 153 -2.34 -28.94 -9.84
C VAL A 153 -3.87 -29.01 -9.63
N PHE A 154 -4.63 -28.40 -10.54
CA PHE A 154 -6.09 -28.35 -10.52
C PHE A 154 -6.73 -29.40 -11.44
N GLY A 155 -6.05 -30.53 -11.65
CA GLY A 155 -6.54 -31.65 -12.46
C GLY A 155 -6.33 -31.48 -13.98
N PRO A 156 -6.74 -32.50 -14.76
CA PRO A 156 -6.69 -32.45 -16.22
C PRO A 156 -7.80 -31.56 -16.82
N GLY A 157 -7.69 -31.28 -18.12
CA GLY A 157 -8.71 -30.58 -18.89
C GLY A 157 -8.35 -29.16 -19.30
N SER A 158 -9.37 -28.45 -19.81
CA SER A 158 -9.22 -27.09 -20.35
C SER A 158 -8.78 -26.09 -19.28
N ALA A 159 -8.19 -24.98 -19.70
CA ALA A 159 -7.84 -23.88 -18.77
C ALA A 159 -9.06 -23.36 -17.98
N MET A 160 -10.27 -23.44 -18.56
CA MET A 160 -11.51 -23.04 -17.89
C MET A 160 -11.86 -24.02 -16.77
N ASN A 161 -11.75 -25.33 -17.00
CA ASN A 161 -12.03 -26.35 -15.98
C ASN A 161 -11.06 -26.21 -14.81
N LYS A 162 -9.77 -26.01 -15.09
CA LYS A 162 -8.74 -25.79 -14.06
C LYS A 162 -9.00 -24.53 -13.21
N LEU A 163 -9.44 -23.43 -13.83
CA LEU A 163 -9.81 -22.19 -13.11
C LEU A 163 -11.07 -22.35 -12.25
N MET A 164 -12.03 -23.14 -12.72
CA MET A 164 -13.23 -23.48 -11.95
C MET A 164 -12.85 -24.31 -10.72
N GLU A 165 -12.01 -25.33 -10.88
CA GLU A 165 -11.53 -26.13 -9.75
C GLU A 165 -10.70 -25.30 -8.77
N ALA A 166 -9.79 -24.43 -9.25
CA ALA A 166 -9.06 -23.49 -8.41
C ALA A 166 -10.00 -22.56 -7.62
N THR A 167 -11.07 -22.08 -8.26
CA THR A 167 -12.10 -21.26 -7.59
C THR A 167 -12.81 -22.04 -6.49
N ASN A 168 -13.19 -23.30 -6.75
CA ASN A 168 -13.88 -24.15 -5.79
C ASN A 168 -12.97 -24.49 -4.60
N ARG A 169 -11.69 -24.76 -4.82
CA ARG A 169 -10.71 -24.97 -3.75
C ARG A 169 -10.53 -23.72 -2.89
N LEU A 170 -10.37 -22.55 -3.52
CA LEU A 170 -10.22 -21.28 -2.79
C LEU A 170 -11.44 -20.96 -1.93
N ARG A 171 -12.66 -21.18 -2.45
CA ARG A 171 -13.90 -20.98 -1.68
C ARG A 171 -14.02 -21.95 -0.51
N ARG A 172 -13.68 -23.23 -0.72
CA ARG A 172 -13.67 -24.23 0.35
C ARG A 172 -12.70 -23.84 1.46
N PHE A 173 -11.47 -23.48 1.10
CA PHE A 173 -10.46 -22.99 2.04
C PHE A 173 -10.94 -21.75 2.82
N ALA A 174 -11.43 -20.73 2.11
CA ALA A 174 -11.94 -19.52 2.76
C ALA A 174 -13.08 -19.84 3.74
N SER A 175 -14.03 -20.69 3.34
CA SER A 175 -15.14 -21.11 4.20
C SER A 175 -14.67 -21.91 5.42
N SER A 176 -13.76 -22.87 5.24
CA SER A 176 -13.24 -23.70 6.35
C SER A 176 -12.41 -22.90 7.35
N SER A 177 -11.79 -21.80 6.89
CA SER A 177 -10.97 -20.91 7.72
C SER A 177 -11.74 -19.68 8.25
N GLY A 178 -13.06 -19.60 8.02
CA GLY A 178 -13.88 -18.48 8.49
C GLY A 178 -13.63 -17.14 7.78
N TYR A 179 -13.02 -17.16 6.59
CA TYR A 179 -12.73 -15.96 5.79
C TYR A 179 -13.86 -15.61 4.82
N SER A 180 -14.11 -14.31 4.64
CA SER A 180 -15.08 -13.80 3.67
C SER A 180 -14.43 -13.46 2.32
N LEU A 181 -14.62 -14.31 1.30
CA LEU A 181 -14.02 -14.09 -0.01
C LEU A 181 -14.84 -13.10 -0.86
N ARG A 182 -14.26 -11.95 -1.22
CA ARG A 182 -14.90 -10.99 -2.16
C ARG A 182 -14.74 -11.44 -3.61
N LEU A 183 -13.65 -12.16 -3.90
CA LEU A 183 -13.38 -12.74 -5.21
C LEU A 183 -14.36 -13.86 -5.56
N LYS A 184 -15.37 -13.55 -6.38
CA LYS A 184 -16.38 -14.53 -6.79
C LYS A 184 -15.80 -15.68 -7.62
N LYS A 185 -14.94 -15.41 -8.61
CA LYS A 185 -14.38 -16.43 -9.50
C LYS A 185 -13.00 -16.06 -10.03
N LEU A 186 -12.13 -17.04 -10.19
CA LEU A 186 -10.89 -16.91 -10.95
C LEU A 186 -11.21 -16.99 -12.44
N THR A 187 -10.66 -16.07 -13.22
CA THR A 187 -10.80 -16.03 -14.68
C THR A 187 -9.48 -15.66 -15.32
N LYS A 188 -9.30 -15.96 -16.61
CA LYS A 188 -8.10 -15.52 -17.36
C LYS A 188 -7.88 -14.00 -17.26
N ASN A 189 -8.96 -13.22 -17.30
CA ASN A 189 -8.90 -11.75 -17.15
C ASN A 189 -8.47 -11.32 -15.74
N LYS A 190 -8.93 -12.04 -14.71
CA LYS A 190 -8.54 -11.79 -13.31
C LYS A 190 -7.10 -12.18 -13.00
N LEU A 191 -6.51 -13.08 -13.76
CA LEU A 191 -5.10 -13.48 -13.62
C LEU A 191 -4.17 -12.86 -14.67
N ASN A 192 -4.72 -12.01 -15.55
CA ASN A 192 -3.99 -11.39 -16.66
C ASN A 192 -3.24 -12.39 -17.56
N LEU A 193 -3.80 -13.59 -17.78
CA LEU A 193 -3.19 -14.70 -18.55
C LEU A 193 -3.25 -14.50 -20.07
N LYS A 194 -3.01 -13.28 -20.55
CA LYS A 194 -2.91 -12.97 -21.98
C LYS A 194 -1.50 -13.26 -22.46
N GLN A 195 -1.35 -13.56 -23.76
CA GLN A 195 -0.03 -13.68 -24.37
C GLN A 195 0.78 -12.40 -24.14
N ARG A 196 2.08 -12.56 -23.88
CA ARG A 196 3.04 -11.46 -23.66
C ARG A 196 2.69 -10.55 -22.46
N CYS A 197 1.82 -10.96 -21.54
CA CYS A 197 1.56 -10.23 -20.29
C CYS A 197 2.13 -10.98 -19.10
N TYR A 198 2.56 -10.24 -18.07
CA TYR A 198 2.84 -10.83 -16.76
C TYR A 198 1.52 -11.21 -16.07
N PRO A 199 1.41 -12.42 -15.49
CA PRO A 199 0.30 -12.79 -14.63
C PRO A 199 0.16 -11.83 -13.44
N GLU A 200 -1.08 -11.45 -13.12
CA GLU A 200 -1.42 -10.57 -11.99
C GLU A 200 -2.81 -10.90 -11.49
N LEU A 201 -2.98 -11.13 -10.19
CA LEU A 201 -4.29 -11.35 -9.57
C LEU A 201 -5.02 -10.02 -9.33
N LYS A 202 -5.94 -9.66 -10.22
CA LYS A 202 -6.80 -8.47 -10.14
C LYS A 202 -7.95 -8.66 -9.15
N SER A 203 -7.64 -8.76 -7.86
CA SER A 203 -8.60 -8.95 -6.76
C SER A 203 -8.66 -7.74 -5.82
N SER A 204 -9.56 -7.75 -4.83
CA SER A 204 -9.50 -6.74 -3.77
C SER A 204 -8.26 -6.96 -2.89
N GLY A 205 -7.83 -5.94 -2.14
CA GLY A 205 -6.68 -6.10 -1.25
C GLY A 205 -6.88 -7.23 -0.24
N PHE A 206 -8.09 -7.38 0.30
CA PHE A 206 -8.44 -8.45 1.23
C PHE A 206 -8.28 -9.85 0.62
N ASP A 207 -8.67 -10.04 -0.65
CA ASP A 207 -8.58 -11.37 -1.28
C ASP A 207 -7.12 -11.86 -1.43
N THR A 208 -6.15 -10.95 -1.53
CA THR A 208 -4.73 -11.34 -1.61
C THR A 208 -4.18 -11.93 -0.31
N PHE A 209 -4.86 -11.70 0.82
CA PHE A 209 -4.51 -12.34 2.08
C PHE A 209 -4.94 -13.82 2.12
N ILE A 210 -5.95 -14.21 1.34
CA ILE A 210 -6.63 -15.51 1.48
C ILE A 210 -6.06 -16.57 0.53
N VAL A 211 -5.43 -16.21 -0.60
CA VAL A 211 -5.07 -17.18 -1.64
C VAL A 211 -3.85 -18.02 -1.24
N PRO A 212 -3.99 -19.33 -0.97
CA PRO A 212 -2.86 -20.21 -0.73
C PRO A 212 -2.18 -20.57 -2.06
N ALA A 213 -0.85 -20.75 -2.04
CA ALA A 213 -0.14 -21.34 -3.17
C ALA A 213 1.15 -22.06 -2.71
N ASP A 214 1.55 -23.08 -3.46
CA ASP A 214 2.60 -24.05 -3.08
C ASP A 214 3.99 -23.74 -3.68
N VAL A 215 4.29 -22.46 -3.96
CA VAL A 215 5.67 -22.03 -4.30
C VAL A 215 6.44 -21.80 -3.00
N ILE A 216 7.17 -22.84 -2.57
CA ILE A 216 7.54 -23.10 -1.18
C ILE A 216 8.19 -21.88 -0.51
N ALA A 217 9.40 -21.47 -0.90
CA ALA A 217 10.14 -20.46 -0.13
C ALA A 217 9.53 -19.06 -0.20
N CYS A 218 9.24 -18.56 -1.42
CA CYS A 218 8.75 -17.19 -1.61
C CYS A 218 7.38 -16.97 -0.93
N LEU A 219 6.42 -17.89 -1.10
CA LEU A 219 5.10 -17.71 -0.51
C LEU A 219 5.11 -17.95 1.00
N TRP A 220 5.85 -18.97 1.47
CA TRP A 220 6.02 -19.22 2.90
C TRP A 220 6.56 -17.98 3.59
N ALA A 221 7.65 -17.41 3.08
CA ALA A 221 8.29 -16.23 3.64
C ALA A 221 7.34 -15.03 3.69
N SER A 222 6.58 -14.79 2.61
CA SER A 222 5.57 -13.73 2.62
C SER A 222 4.43 -13.96 3.59
N ASN A 223 3.91 -15.19 3.66
CA ASN A 223 2.83 -15.52 4.58
C ASN A 223 3.31 -15.36 6.03
N HIS A 224 4.57 -15.74 6.32
CA HIS A 224 5.16 -15.63 7.63
C HIS A 224 5.20 -14.17 8.11
N PHE A 225 5.88 -13.26 7.41
CA PHE A 225 5.95 -11.87 7.87
C PHE A 225 4.59 -11.15 7.87
N LEU A 226 3.69 -11.47 6.93
CA LEU A 226 2.33 -10.89 6.90
C LEU A 226 1.49 -11.36 8.08
N SER A 227 1.62 -12.63 8.48
CA SER A 227 0.93 -13.17 9.63
C SER A 227 1.40 -12.49 10.92
N ILE A 228 2.70 -12.19 11.05
CA ILE A 228 3.21 -11.40 12.16
C ILE A 228 2.58 -10.00 12.13
N TRP A 229 2.66 -9.27 11.01
CA TRP A 229 2.07 -7.92 10.91
C TRP A 229 0.57 -7.88 11.19
N THR A 230 -0.17 -8.92 10.83
CA THR A 230 -1.63 -8.96 11.02
C THR A 230 -2.02 -9.29 12.46
N ASN A 231 -1.23 -10.12 13.15
CA ASN A 231 -1.56 -10.60 14.50
C ASN A 231 -0.85 -9.83 15.63
N ALA A 232 0.26 -9.17 15.34
CA ALA A 232 1.00 -8.38 16.32
C ALA A 232 0.33 -7.04 16.61
N GLY A 233 0.70 -6.42 17.73
CA GLY A 233 0.24 -5.09 18.12
C GLY A 233 0.78 -3.97 17.21
N ARG A 234 0.48 -2.72 17.58
CA ARG A 234 0.95 -1.52 16.86
C ARG A 234 2.48 -1.42 16.81
N TRP A 235 3.14 -1.98 17.82
CA TRP A 235 4.59 -2.06 17.93
C TRP A 235 4.98 -3.53 18.00
N LEU A 236 5.90 -3.94 17.12
CA LEU A 236 6.45 -5.27 17.12
C LEU A 236 7.39 -5.44 18.33
N SER A 237 7.33 -6.60 18.96
CA SER A 237 8.39 -7.04 19.87
C SER A 237 9.73 -7.17 19.10
N PRO A 238 10.88 -7.15 19.79
CA PRO A 238 12.17 -7.35 19.13
C PRO A 238 12.24 -8.67 18.33
N ALA A 239 11.66 -9.75 18.87
CA ALA A 239 11.60 -11.05 18.21
C ALA A 239 10.72 -11.04 16.95
N GLU A 240 9.52 -10.45 17.03
CA GLU A 240 8.63 -10.30 15.86
C GLU A 240 9.28 -9.45 14.77
N HIS A 241 9.97 -8.37 15.15
CA HIS A 241 10.67 -7.50 14.21
C HIS A 241 11.83 -8.21 13.52
N ALA A 242 12.65 -8.98 14.26
CA ALA A 242 13.70 -9.81 13.69
C ALA A 242 13.15 -10.86 12.71
N ASN A 243 12.09 -11.58 13.08
CA ASN A 243 11.44 -12.58 12.23
C ASN A 243 10.85 -11.97 10.95
N VAL A 244 10.23 -10.79 11.05
CA VAL A 244 9.75 -10.03 9.88
C VAL A 244 10.90 -9.67 8.95
N LYS A 245 12.02 -9.17 9.51
CA LYS A 245 13.20 -8.79 8.72
C LYS A 245 13.76 -10.00 7.98
N GLU A 246 14.02 -11.10 8.68
CA GLU A 246 14.58 -12.32 8.10
C GLU A 246 13.67 -12.93 7.03
N ALA A 247 12.39 -13.17 7.36
CA ALA A 247 11.44 -13.72 6.40
C ALA A 247 11.21 -12.77 5.21
N GLY A 248 11.16 -11.46 5.44
CA GLY A 248 11.04 -10.50 4.36
C GLY A 248 12.26 -10.47 3.44
N GLU A 249 13.48 -10.59 3.98
CA GLU A 249 14.71 -10.69 3.17
C GLU A 249 14.73 -11.98 2.33
N ILE A 250 14.36 -13.13 2.91
CA ILE A 250 14.18 -14.40 2.18
C ILE A 250 13.18 -14.22 1.02
N PHE A 251 12.03 -13.57 1.28
CA PHE A 251 11.04 -13.28 0.25
C PHE A 251 11.65 -12.44 -0.89
N MET A 252 12.32 -11.34 -0.56
CA MET A 252 12.89 -10.40 -1.53
C MET A 252 13.91 -11.09 -2.44
N GLN A 253 14.84 -11.85 -1.84
CA GLN A 253 15.87 -12.61 -2.57
C GLN A 253 15.24 -13.68 -3.47
N ALA A 254 14.31 -14.47 -2.92
CA ALA A 254 13.62 -15.54 -3.67
C ALA A 254 12.82 -14.97 -4.85
N TYR A 255 12.07 -13.87 -4.65
CA TYR A 255 11.27 -13.25 -5.70
C TYR A 255 12.14 -12.68 -6.84
N CYS A 256 13.22 -11.97 -6.49
CA CYS A 256 14.17 -11.45 -7.48
C CYS A 256 14.90 -12.58 -8.23
N ALA A 257 15.27 -13.67 -7.55
CA ALA A 257 15.89 -14.84 -8.19
C ALA A 257 14.93 -15.52 -9.18
N LEU A 258 13.67 -15.70 -8.80
CA LEU A 258 12.61 -16.22 -9.67
C LEU A 258 12.37 -15.33 -10.90
N ALA A 259 12.34 -14.01 -10.70
CA ALA A 259 12.23 -13.05 -11.80
C ALA A 259 13.43 -13.09 -12.74
N LYS A 260 14.66 -13.16 -12.21
CA LYS A 260 15.88 -13.30 -13.00
C LYS A 260 15.88 -14.59 -13.80
N LYS A 261 15.43 -15.70 -13.21
CA LYS A 261 15.30 -16.99 -13.91
C LYS A 261 14.27 -16.89 -15.05
N ALA A 262 13.07 -16.41 -14.77
CA ALA A 262 12.02 -16.27 -15.77
C ALA A 262 12.44 -15.35 -16.93
N ALA A 263 13.17 -14.26 -16.65
CA ALA A 263 13.73 -13.39 -17.67
C ALA A 263 14.76 -14.10 -18.56
N ARG A 264 15.67 -14.91 -17.98
CA ARG A 264 16.62 -15.74 -18.76
C ARG A 264 15.88 -16.74 -19.65
N ASP A 265 14.84 -17.37 -19.12
CA ASP A 265 13.99 -18.33 -19.83
C ASP A 265 13.06 -17.66 -20.85
N GLN A 266 13.12 -16.32 -21.00
CA GLN A 266 12.23 -15.51 -21.86
C GLN A 266 10.73 -15.70 -21.56
N VAL A 267 10.39 -16.04 -20.31
CA VAL A 267 9.02 -16.20 -19.83
C VAL A 267 8.61 -15.00 -18.97
N ARG A 268 7.49 -14.37 -19.31
CA ARG A 268 6.92 -13.25 -18.54
C ARG A 268 6.10 -13.77 -17.36
N LEU A 269 6.78 -14.20 -16.30
CA LEU A 269 6.13 -14.77 -15.12
C LEU A 269 6.13 -13.78 -13.95
N TYR A 270 7.29 -13.38 -13.45
CA TYR A 270 7.40 -12.53 -12.27
C TYR A 270 7.66 -11.06 -12.66
N LYS A 271 6.75 -10.17 -12.26
CA LYS A 271 6.84 -8.74 -12.55
C LYS A 271 7.47 -7.99 -11.39
N VAL A 272 8.66 -7.46 -11.60
CA VAL A 272 9.35 -6.63 -10.60
C VAL A 272 8.98 -5.15 -10.81
N ARG A 273 8.39 -4.52 -9.80
CA ARG A 273 7.96 -3.11 -9.83
C ARG A 273 8.63 -2.32 -8.71
N PRO A 274 8.71 -0.98 -8.80
CA PRO A 274 9.20 -0.13 -7.70
C PRO A 274 8.55 -0.37 -6.33
N LYS A 275 7.29 -0.83 -6.29
CA LYS A 275 6.61 -1.22 -5.04
C LYS A 275 7.34 -2.33 -4.27
N LEU A 276 8.09 -3.20 -4.95
CA LEU A 276 8.92 -4.22 -4.30
C LEU A 276 9.98 -3.57 -3.41
N HIS A 277 10.57 -2.46 -3.85
CA HIS A 277 11.54 -1.73 -3.05
C HIS A 277 10.90 -0.98 -1.87
N LEU A 278 9.69 -0.45 -2.02
CA LEU A 278 8.95 0.07 -0.88
C LEU A 278 8.61 -1.02 0.16
N LEU A 279 8.33 -2.24 -0.29
CA LEU A 279 8.20 -3.39 0.62
C LEU A 279 9.52 -3.67 1.33
N HIS A 280 10.66 -3.57 0.65
CA HIS A 280 11.99 -3.71 1.25
C HIS A 280 12.17 -2.73 2.42
N HIS A 281 11.75 -1.47 2.27
CA HIS A 281 11.75 -0.49 3.38
C HIS A 281 10.81 -0.88 4.53
N LEU A 282 9.65 -1.49 4.27
CA LEU A 282 8.74 -1.94 5.33
C LEU A 282 9.27 -3.15 6.10
N VAL A 283 10.02 -4.02 5.43
CA VAL A 283 10.68 -5.19 6.04
C VAL A 283 11.91 -4.77 6.86
N ARG A 284 12.75 -3.88 6.32
CA ARG A 284 14.02 -3.44 6.94
C ARG A 284 13.90 -2.15 7.76
N GLN A 285 12.71 -1.69 8.08
CA GLN A 285 12.58 -0.49 8.92
C GLN A 285 13.20 -0.74 10.29
N GLU A 286 14.00 0.19 10.80
CA GLU A 286 14.53 0.11 12.16
C GLU A 286 13.46 0.42 13.21
N THR A 287 12.42 1.16 12.81
CA THR A 287 11.27 1.40 13.68
C THR A 287 10.49 0.11 13.84
N ARG A 288 10.27 -0.36 15.06
CA ARG A 288 9.37 -1.49 15.36
C ARG A 288 7.88 -1.18 15.12
N LYS A 289 7.57 -0.20 14.26
CA LYS A 289 6.20 0.17 13.86
C LYS A 289 5.63 -0.95 13.00
N ASN A 290 4.46 -1.46 13.36
CA ASN A 290 3.78 -2.45 12.54
C ASN A 290 3.11 -1.78 11.32
N PRO A 291 3.53 -2.05 10.07
CA PRO A 291 2.96 -1.42 8.87
C PRO A 291 1.46 -1.65 8.70
N HIS A 292 0.91 -2.71 9.27
CA HIS A 292 -0.52 -3.03 9.20
C HIS A 292 -1.39 -1.89 9.75
N TYR A 293 -0.96 -1.24 10.83
CA TYR A 293 -1.69 -0.12 11.45
C TYR A 293 -1.60 1.18 10.64
N PHE A 294 -0.63 1.28 9.74
CA PHE A 294 -0.46 2.42 8.83
C PHE A 294 -1.04 2.15 7.44
N ALA A 295 -1.66 1.00 7.24
CA ALA A 295 -2.32 0.67 5.99
C ALA A 295 -3.61 1.48 5.79
N THR A 296 -3.91 1.87 4.55
CA THR A 296 -5.04 2.75 4.21
C THR A 296 -6.35 1.99 3.91
N TRP A 297 -6.61 0.89 4.60
CA TRP A 297 -7.80 0.04 4.39
C TRP A 297 -9.11 0.81 4.56
N MET A 298 -9.23 1.50 5.68
CA MET A 298 -10.44 2.24 6.04
C MET A 298 -10.59 3.50 5.19
N ASP A 299 -9.47 4.13 4.84
CA ASP A 299 -9.45 5.31 3.98
C ASP A 299 -9.96 4.95 2.58
N GLU A 300 -9.51 3.83 2.01
CA GLU A 300 -9.94 3.32 0.70
C GLU A 300 -11.43 2.98 0.66
N ASP A 301 -11.96 2.29 1.68
CA ASP A 301 -13.39 2.00 1.76
C ASP A 301 -14.23 3.27 2.02
N GLY A 302 -13.69 4.24 2.76
CA GLY A 302 -14.25 5.58 2.90
C GLY A 302 -14.34 6.31 1.56
N LEU A 303 -13.22 6.37 0.81
CA LEU A 303 -13.16 6.99 -0.51
C LEU A 303 -14.15 6.36 -1.48
N LYS A 304 -14.33 5.03 -1.50
CA LYS A 304 -15.36 4.38 -2.34
C LYS A 304 -16.77 4.85 -2.03
N LYS A 305 -17.09 5.05 -0.74
CA LYS A 305 -18.41 5.58 -0.33
C LYS A 305 -18.58 7.02 -0.79
N LEU A 306 -17.56 7.87 -0.62
CA LEU A 306 -17.57 9.25 -1.10
C LEU A 306 -17.73 9.30 -2.63
N MET A 307 -16.97 8.49 -3.37
CA MET A 307 -17.07 8.39 -4.83
C MET A 307 -18.44 7.91 -5.30
N LYS A 308 -19.11 7.02 -4.55
CA LYS A 308 -20.49 6.61 -4.86
C LYS A 308 -21.46 7.78 -4.70
N VAL A 309 -21.30 8.60 -3.67
CA VAL A 309 -22.13 9.81 -3.47
C VAL A 309 -21.90 10.82 -4.60
N LEU A 310 -20.64 11.05 -5.00
CA LEU A 310 -20.30 11.93 -6.11
C LEU A 310 -20.95 11.46 -7.42
N LYS A 311 -20.87 10.16 -7.73
CA LYS A 311 -21.48 9.57 -8.94
C LYS A 311 -23.01 9.63 -8.97
N LEU A 312 -23.66 9.74 -7.82
CA LEU A 312 -25.11 9.85 -7.70
C LEU A 312 -25.60 11.31 -7.62
N SER A 313 -24.69 12.28 -7.64
CA SER A 313 -24.99 13.70 -7.55
C SER A 313 -24.76 14.37 -8.90
N ASP A 314 -25.47 15.46 -9.18
CA ASP A 314 -25.19 16.29 -10.34
C ASP A 314 -23.78 16.88 -10.25
N ALA A 315 -23.01 16.83 -11.35
CA ALA A 315 -21.60 17.22 -11.36
C ALA A 315 -21.35 18.64 -10.83
N ARG A 316 -22.25 19.60 -11.07
CA ARG A 316 -22.11 20.99 -10.61
C ARG A 316 -22.33 21.14 -9.10
N SER A 317 -23.00 20.17 -8.48
CA SER A 317 -23.33 20.20 -7.05
C SER A 317 -22.69 19.07 -6.25
N ALA A 318 -21.93 18.18 -6.91
CA ALA A 318 -21.47 16.94 -6.32
C ALA A 318 -20.64 17.16 -5.05
N ASP A 319 -19.70 18.12 -5.07
CA ASP A 319 -18.86 18.44 -3.92
C ASP A 319 -19.66 19.01 -2.76
N LYS A 320 -20.59 19.95 -3.04
CA LYS A 320 -21.49 20.53 -2.03
C LYS A 320 -22.39 19.45 -1.42
N ARG A 321 -22.96 18.57 -2.25
CA ARG A 321 -23.82 17.45 -1.80
C ARG A 321 -23.04 16.44 -0.98
N LEU A 322 -21.79 16.17 -1.35
CA LEU A 322 -20.89 15.30 -0.61
C LEU A 322 -20.63 15.87 0.79
N LEU A 323 -20.24 17.14 0.89
CA LEU A 323 -20.01 17.84 2.16
C LEU A 323 -21.27 17.88 3.02
N GLN A 324 -22.42 18.24 2.44
CA GLN A 324 -23.70 18.25 3.15
C GLN A 324 -24.03 16.88 3.74
N ARG A 325 -23.91 15.81 2.95
CA ARG A 325 -24.19 14.43 3.42
C ARG A 325 -23.19 14.00 4.49
N TRP A 326 -21.92 14.38 4.36
CA TRP A 326 -20.92 14.09 5.37
C TRP A 326 -21.24 14.79 6.70
N LEU A 327 -21.57 16.08 6.65
CA LEU A 327 -21.97 16.87 7.83
C LEU A 327 -23.24 16.30 8.49
N LEU A 328 -24.24 15.91 7.71
CA LEU A 328 -25.48 15.30 8.21
C LEU A 328 -25.23 13.93 8.88
N GLY A 329 -24.17 13.20 8.50
CA GLY A 329 -23.81 11.92 9.12
C GLY A 329 -22.99 12.04 10.42
N LEU A 330 -22.47 13.23 10.75
CA LEU A 330 -21.64 13.43 11.95
C LEU A 330 -22.38 13.17 13.27
N PRO A 331 -23.63 13.65 13.49
CA PRO A 331 -24.33 13.43 14.74
C PRO A 331 -24.50 11.95 15.09
N ASP A 332 -24.88 11.11 14.12
CA ASP A 332 -25.07 9.67 14.35
C ASP A 332 -23.75 8.95 14.57
N THR A 333 -22.70 9.36 13.85
CA THR A 333 -21.34 8.86 14.10
C THR A 333 -20.89 9.17 15.54
N TRP A 334 -21.15 10.39 16.03
CA TRP A 334 -20.81 10.77 17.40
C TRP A 334 -21.65 10.03 18.45
N LYS A 335 -22.93 9.75 18.19
CA LYS A 335 -23.75 8.90 19.07
C LYS A 335 -23.16 7.50 19.18
N GLN A 336 -22.77 6.89 18.05
CA GLN A 336 -22.15 5.56 18.04
C GLN A 336 -20.82 5.53 18.81
N VAL A 337 -19.95 6.53 18.62
CA VAL A 337 -18.69 6.63 19.36
C VAL A 337 -18.93 6.79 20.87
N ARG A 338 -19.91 7.61 21.27
CA ARG A 338 -20.29 7.79 22.68
C ARG A 338 -20.86 6.50 23.29
N ALA A 339 -21.68 5.75 22.54
CA ALA A 339 -22.23 4.48 22.98
C ALA A 339 -21.13 3.42 23.15
N ALA A 340 -20.21 3.31 22.19
CA ALA A 340 -19.08 2.37 22.27
C ALA A 340 -18.19 2.63 23.50
N LYS A 341 -17.92 3.90 23.83
CA LYS A 341 -17.16 4.29 25.04
C LYS A 341 -17.84 3.89 26.34
N LYS A 342 -19.19 3.90 26.39
CA LYS A 342 -19.93 3.46 27.58
C LYS A 342 -19.79 1.95 27.80
N HIS A 343 -19.69 1.17 26.72
CA HIS A 343 -19.55 -0.29 26.81
C HIS A 343 -18.12 -0.74 27.07
N SER A 344 -17.10 0.03 26.65
CA SER A 344 -15.69 -0.25 26.93
C SER A 344 -15.25 0.21 28.32
N GLY A 345 -16.12 0.10 29.34
CA GLY A 345 -15.95 0.67 30.67
C GLY A 345 -14.52 0.56 31.23
N SER A 346 -14.00 1.69 31.69
CA SER A 346 -12.93 1.81 32.71
C SER A 346 -11.71 0.87 32.57
N GLY A 347 -10.82 1.11 31.61
CA GLY A 347 -9.55 0.37 31.63
C GLY A 347 -8.50 0.64 30.56
N PHE A 348 -8.46 1.83 29.95
CA PHE A 348 -7.34 2.20 29.06
C PHE A 348 -7.07 3.70 29.13
N PHE A 349 -6.36 4.09 30.18
CA PHE A 349 -5.36 5.16 30.17
C PHE A 349 -4.22 4.75 31.08
#